data_AF-A0A838DVY9-F1
#
_entry.id   AF-A0A838DVY9-F1
#
_cell.length_a   1.000
_cell.length_b   1.000
_cell.length_c   1.000
_cell.angle_alpha   90.00
_cell.angle_beta   90.00
_cell.angle_gamma   90.00
#
_symmetry.space_group_name_H-M   'P 1'
#
loop_
_entity.id
_entity.type
_entity.pdbx_description
1 polymer ?
#
loop_
_entity_poly.entity_id
_entity_poly.type
_entity_poly.pdbx_seq_one_letter_code
_entity_poly.pdbx_strand_id
1 'polypeptide(L)' 'DFSAESEAHLSMYHDWMAGLKLLQPFLIKMQVTNQEEADQLYQQALLEMQADDFCGMWYLLSVLGQLPKL' A
#
# COMPACT_ATOMS: atom_id res chain seq x y z
N ASP A 1 -1.37 1.86 12.95
CA ASP A 1 -0.89 2.93 12.06
C ASP A 1 0.46 2.51 11.52
N PHE A 2 0.92 3.18 10.48
CA PHE A 2 2.27 3.06 9.92
C PHE A 2 2.83 4.44 9.59
N SER A 3 2.39 5.44 10.36
CA SER A 3 2.82 6.83 10.29
C SER A 3 4.32 6.98 10.58
N ALA A 4 4.88 8.14 10.25
CA ALA A 4 6.24 8.49 10.65
C ALA A 4 6.48 8.21 12.14
N GLU A 5 7.68 7.73 12.47
CA GLU A 5 8.12 7.37 13.83
C GLU A 5 7.39 6.17 14.48
N SER A 6 6.33 5.62 13.87
CA SER A 6 5.68 4.41 14.37
C SER A 6 6.55 3.17 14.18
N GLU A 7 6.41 2.17 15.05
CA GLU A 7 7.17 0.92 14.98
C GLU A 7 6.97 0.19 13.64
N ALA A 8 5.77 0.28 13.06
CA ALA A 8 5.41 -0.37 11.80
C ALA A 8 5.83 0.42 10.55
N HIS A 9 6.34 1.65 10.69
CA HIS A 9 6.62 2.53 9.55
C HIS A 9 7.59 1.91 8.55
N LEU A 10 8.76 1.46 9.03
CA LEU A 10 9.81 0.92 8.16
C LEU A 10 9.44 -0.43 7.53
N SER A 11 8.78 -1.31 8.27
CA SER A 11 8.31 -2.58 7.70
C SER A 11 7.27 -2.34 6.63
N MET A 12 6.27 -1.50 6.91
CA MET A 12 5.23 -1.14 5.95
C MET A 12 5.79 -0.38 4.75
N TYR A 13 6.79 0.48 4.93
CA TYR A 13 7.48 1.15 3.82
C TYR A 13 8.09 0.14 2.84
N HIS A 14 8.79 -0.89 3.35
CA HIS A 14 9.35 -1.93 2.49
C HIS A 14 8.27 -2.80 1.83
N ASP A 15 7.21 -3.15 2.58
CA ASP A 15 6.09 -3.92 2.04
C ASP A 15 5.39 -3.17 0.90
N TRP A 16 5.17 -1.86 1.06
CA TRP A 16 4.61 -1.01 0.02
C TRP A 16 5.54 -0.83 -1.17
N MET A 17 6.85 -0.69 -0.95
CA MET A 17 7.85 -0.63 -2.02
C MET A 17 7.77 -1.86 -2.93
N ALA A 18 7.67 -3.06 -2.34
CA ALA A 18 7.48 -4.29 -3.10
C ALA A 18 6.08 -4.38 -3.72
N GLY A 19 5.04 -4.12 -2.92
CA GLY A 19 3.64 -4.26 -3.32
C GLY A 19 3.24 -3.36 -4.49
N LEU A 20 3.67 -2.10 -4.47
CA LEU A 20 3.39 -1.16 -5.56
C LEU A 20 4.04 -1.63 -6.87
N LYS A 21 5.30 -2.09 -6.85
CA LYS A 21 5.97 -2.62 -8.05
C LYS A 21 5.32 -3.89 -8.59
N LEU A 22 4.84 -4.77 -7.70
CA LEU A 22 4.10 -5.97 -8.10
C LEU A 22 2.72 -5.64 -8.70
N LEU A 23 2.09 -4.55 -8.25
CA LEU A 23 0.78 -4.13 -8.73
C LEU A 23 0.83 -3.41 -10.10
N GLN A 24 1.93 -2.72 -10.42
CA GLN A 24 2.07 -1.94 -11.65
C GLN A 24 1.70 -2.71 -12.95
N PRO A 25 2.23 -3.93 -13.22
CA PRO A 25 1.91 -4.65 -14.45
C PRO A 25 0.42 -4.96 -14.59
N PHE A 26 -0.26 -5.21 -13.47
CA PHE A 26 -1.70 -5.45 -13.45
C PHE A 26 -2.48 -4.19 -13.85
N LEU A 27 -2.16 -3.04 -13.25
CA LEU A 27 -2.83 -1.77 -13.55
C LEU A 27 -2.63 -1.34 -15.01
N ILE A 28 -1.42 -1.52 -15.54
CA ILE A 28 -1.09 -1.24 -16.94
C ILE A 28 -1.89 -2.16 -17.87
N LYS A 29 -1.93 -3.47 -17.57
CA LYS A 29 -2.69 -4.45 -18.37
C LYS A 29 -4.19 -4.18 -18.36
N MET A 30 -4.72 -3.70 -17.24
CA MET A 30 -6.12 -3.30 -17.09
C MET A 30 -6.42 -1.90 -17.67
N GLN A 31 -5.41 -1.23 -18.26
CA GLN A 31 -5.53 0.11 -18.84
C GLN A 31 -5.99 1.18 -17.83
N VAL A 32 -5.68 0.99 -16.54
CA VAL A 32 -5.96 1.96 -15.47
C VAL A 32 -4.96 3.13 -15.51
N THR A 33 -3.73 2.86 -15.97
CA THR A 33 -2.64 3.84 -16.13
C THR A 33 -1.66 3.35 -17.20
N ASN A 34 -0.62 4.12 -17.50
CA ASN A 34 0.49 3.75 -18.38
C ASN A 34 1.81 3.61 -17.59
N GLN A 35 2.88 3.16 -18.26
CA GLN A 35 4.18 2.91 -17.61
C GLN A 35 4.80 4.17 -16.99
N GLU A 36 4.76 5.30 -17.71
CA GLU A 36 5.37 6.56 -17.26
C GLU A 36 4.66 7.09 -16.01
N GLU A 37 3.33 7.16 -16.05
CA GLU A 37 2.50 7.56 -14.91
C GLU A 37 2.70 6.62 -13.71
N ALA A 38 2.71 5.30 -13.94
CA ALA A 38 2.89 4.32 -12.89
C ALA A 38 4.26 4.47 -12.19
N ASP A 39 5.31 4.77 -12.94
CA ASP A 39 6.65 5.01 -12.39
C ASP A 39 6.73 6.32 -11.63
N GLN A 40 6.11 7.39 -12.13
CA GLN A 40 6.02 8.67 -11.43
C GLN A 40 5.28 8.54 -10.10
N LEU A 41 4.10 7.90 -10.11
CA LEU A 41 3.30 7.66 -8.90
C LEU A 41 4.01 6.77 -7.88
N TYR A 42 4.76 5.76 -8.36
CA TYR A 42 5.56 4.92 -7.49
C TYR A 42 6.65 5.72 -6.75
N GLN A 43 7.43 6.53 -7.48
CA GLN A 43 8.46 7.36 -6.84
C GLN A 43 7.85 8.38 -5.87
N GLN A 44 6.73 9.00 -6.26
CA GLN A 44 6.00 9.92 -5.40
C GLN A 44 5.54 9.25 -4.10
N ALA A 45 4.91 8.07 -4.19
CA ALA A 45 4.44 7.35 -3.02
C ALA A 45 5.59 7.02 -2.04
N LEU A 46 6.76 6.61 -2.55
CA LEU A 46 7.91 6.31 -1.69
C LEU A 46 8.46 7.56 -1.00
N LEU A 47 8.50 8.69 -1.69
CA LEU A 47 8.94 9.96 -1.11
C LEU A 47 7.96 10.45 -0.03
N GLU A 48 6.66 10.41 -0.31
CA GLU A 48 5.61 10.81 0.64
C GLU A 48 5.62 9.93 1.90
N MET A 49 5.85 8.63 1.75
CA MET A 49 5.95 7.71 2.89
C MET A 49 7.18 7.97 3.77
N GLN A 50 8.24 8.61 3.26
CA GLN A 50 9.43 8.96 4.03
C GLN A 50 9.33 10.34 4.70
N ALA A 51 8.30 11.13 4.41
CA ALA A 51 8.16 12.47 4.97
C ALA A 51 7.97 12.42 6.50
N ASP A 52 8.56 13.39 7.20
CA ASP A 52 8.48 13.47 8.67
C ASP A 52 7.03 13.65 9.17
N ASP A 53 6.13 14.15 8.31
CA ASP A 53 4.71 14.36 8.58
C ASP A 53 3.80 13.25 8.00
N PHE A 54 4.38 12.14 7.53
CA PHE A 54 3.62 11.03 6.97
C PHE A 54 2.67 10.41 7.99
N CYS A 55 1.39 10.29 7.61
CA CYS A 55 0.37 9.62 8.41
C CYS A 55 -0.22 8.42 7.66
N GLY A 56 0.10 7.22 8.12
CA GLY A 56 -0.29 5.96 7.49
C GLY A 56 -1.32 5.20 8.31
N MET A 57 -2.50 4.93 7.74
CA MET A 57 -3.54 4.13 8.38
C MET A 57 -4.11 3.09 7.42
N TRP A 58 -4.10 1.83 7.83
CA TRP A 58 -4.76 0.75 7.10
C TRP A 58 -5.62 -0.05 8.08
N TYR A 59 -6.91 -0.22 7.75
CA TYR A 59 -7.83 -1.07 8.50
C TYR A 59 -8.09 -2.37 7.74
N LEU A 60 -7.67 -3.49 8.32
CA LEU A 60 -8.04 -4.82 7.84
C LEU A 60 -9.24 -5.32 8.65
N LEU A 61 -10.42 -5.31 8.02
CA LEU A 61 -11.62 -5.88 8.61
C LEU A 61 -11.83 -7.29 8.07
N SER A 62 -11.71 -8.28 8.94
CA SER A 62 -12.04 -9.68 8.63
C SER A 62 -13.36 -10.05 9.29
N VAL A 63 -14.28 -10.63 8.51
CA VAL A 63 -15.55 -11.16 9.01
C VAL A 63 -15.49 -12.69 8.96
N LEU A 64 -15.74 -13.33 10.10
CA LEU A 64 -15.85 -14.79 10.18
C LEU A 64 -17.31 -15.16 10.49
N GLY A 65 -17.99 -15.74 9.50
CA GLY A 65 -19.31 -16.32 9.71
C GLY A 65 -19.21 -17.68 10.42
N GLN A 66 -20.12 -17.95 11.36
CA GLN A 66 -20.32 -19.28 11.92
C GLN A 66 -21.64 -19.85 11.40
N LEU A 67 -21.64 -21.11 10.97
CA LEU A 67 -22.88 -21.83 10.69
C LEU A 67 -23.70 -21.96 11.98
N PRO A 68 -25.04 -21.78 11.94
CA PRO A 68 -25.88 -22.02 13.11
C PRO A 68 -25.72 -23.47 13.57
N LYS A 69 -25.52 -23.68 14.87
CA LYS A 69 -25.55 -25.04 15.44
C LYS A 69 -27.02 -25.51 15.44
N LEU A 70 -27.28 -26.61 14.74
CA LEU A 70 -28.55 -27.34 14.76
C LEU A 70 -28.74 -28.06 16.11
#